data_AF-E0IBZ5-F1
#
_entry.id   AF-E0IBZ5-F1
#
_cell.length_a   1.000
_cell.length_b   1.000
_cell.length_c   1.000
_cell.angle_alpha   90.00
_cell.angle_beta   90.00
_cell.angle_gamma   90.00
#
_symmetry.space_group_name_H-M   'P 1'
#
loop_
_entity.id
_entity.type
_entity.pdbx_description
1 polymer ?
#
loop_
_entity_poly.entity_id
_entity_poly.type
_entity_poly.pdbx_seq_one_letter_code
_entity_poly.pdbx_strand_id
1 'polypeptide(L)'
;MKVDSLDVYYMIDGNISNKQTKMYYEQIAKDEVNSIYFEVQMNDRQIKSKLNASMEYAIKYLQKELPNHISIACCQSCLHGNFNPFGDVENEIFCLKDKRLNNRADVVEWFSTSDLSLETRRRKLLDFCSDFKHISQNEKYTYNDWDSENL
;
A
#
# COMPACT_ATOMS: atom_id res chain seq x y z
N MET A 1 17.48 -12.81 8.05
CA MET A 1 16.44 -12.50 7.05
C MET A 1 15.42 -13.63 6.88
N LYS A 2 14.15 -13.34 7.15
CA LYS A 2 12.98 -14.18 6.85
C LYS A 2 12.51 -13.90 5.42
N VAL A 3 11.76 -14.83 4.82
CA VAL A 3 11.20 -14.70 3.47
C VAL A 3 9.76 -15.19 3.45
N ASP A 4 8.85 -14.35 3.01
CA ASP A 4 7.47 -14.70 2.70
C ASP A 4 7.20 -14.53 1.20
N SER A 5 6.22 -15.28 0.68
CA SER A 5 5.73 -15.10 -0.70
C SER A 5 4.32 -14.55 -0.65
N LEU A 6 4.09 -13.44 -1.34
CA LEU A 6 2.85 -12.68 -1.31
C LEU A 6 2.20 -12.70 -2.70
N ASP A 7 0.88 -12.85 -2.72
CA ASP A 7 0.05 -12.65 -3.89
C ASP A 7 -0.18 -11.15 -4.11
N VAL A 8 0.59 -10.54 -5.01
CA VAL A 8 0.49 -9.09 -5.29
C VAL A 8 -0.12 -8.87 -6.67
N TYR A 9 -1.07 -7.94 -6.72
CA TYR A 9 -1.72 -7.55 -7.96
C TYR A 9 -0.98 -6.39 -8.61
N TYR A 10 -0.83 -6.49 -9.93
CA TYR A 10 -0.16 -5.51 -10.78
C TYR A 10 -1.08 -5.16 -11.94
N MET A 11 -1.18 -3.88 -12.26
CA MET A 11 -1.74 -3.40 -13.51
C MET A 11 -0.63 -3.34 -14.54
N ILE A 12 -0.72 -4.16 -15.59
CA ILE A 12 0.25 -4.27 -16.68
C ILE A 12 -0.48 -3.96 -17.97
N ASP A 13 -0.10 -2.88 -18.64
CA ASP A 13 -0.75 -2.42 -19.87
C ASP A 13 -2.29 -2.30 -19.73
N GLY A 14 -2.73 -1.79 -18.58
CA GLY A 14 -4.15 -1.62 -18.23
C GLY A 14 -4.87 -2.88 -17.75
N ASN A 15 -4.22 -4.05 -17.76
CA ASN A 15 -4.81 -5.30 -17.31
C ASN A 15 -4.31 -5.68 -15.91
N ILE A 16 -5.23 -6.10 -15.04
CA ILE A 16 -4.87 -6.57 -13.70
C ILE A 16 -4.41 -8.02 -13.79
N SER A 17 -3.23 -8.30 -13.23
CA SER A 17 -2.67 -9.63 -13.11
C SER A 17 -2.09 -9.85 -11.72
N ASN A 18 -2.12 -11.08 -11.23
CA ASN A 18 -1.47 -11.45 -9.99
C ASN A 18 -0.06 -12.02 -10.29
N LYS A 19 0.92 -11.65 -9.46
CA LYS A 19 2.26 -12.23 -9.46
C LYS A 19 2.68 -12.56 -8.04
N GLN A 20 3.48 -13.62 -7.93
CA GLN A 20 4.17 -13.96 -6.70
C GLN A 20 5.34 -13.00 -6.47
N THR A 21 5.28 -12.29 -5.35
CA THR A 21 6.27 -11.30 -4.94
C THR A 21 6.86 -11.72 -3.61
N LYS A 22 8.18 -11.86 -3.56
CA LYS A 22 8.89 -12.25 -2.34
C LYS A 22 9.11 -11.03 -1.47
N MET A 23 8.80 -11.17 -0.19
CA MET A 23 9.10 -10.19 0.86
C MET A 23 10.22 -10.73 1.72
N TYR A 24 11.35 -10.04 1.73
CA TYR A 24 12.50 -10.37 2.57
C TYR A 24 12.58 -9.36 3.69
N TYR A 25 12.66 -9.83 4.94
CA TYR A 25 12.59 -8.92 6.08
C TYR A 25 13.30 -9.44 7.34
N GLU A 26 13.61 -8.52 8.23
CA GLU A 26 14.14 -8.78 9.57
C GLU A 26 13.29 -8.02 10.59
N GLN A 27 12.75 -8.75 11.57
CA GLN A 27 11.94 -8.20 12.65
C GLN A 27 12.76 -8.18 13.94
N ILE A 28 12.68 -7.06 14.66
CA ILE A 28 13.27 -6.90 16.01
C ILE A 28 12.24 -7.32 17.06
N ALA A 29 11.00 -6.88 16.85
CA ALA A 29 9.84 -7.21 17.68
C ALA A 29 8.65 -7.59 16.77
N LYS A 30 7.52 -7.96 17.39
CA LYS A 30 6.32 -8.41 16.67
C LYS A 30 5.86 -7.40 15.62
N ASP A 31 5.96 -6.11 15.93
CA ASP A 31 5.43 -5.01 15.12
C ASP A 31 6.53 -4.03 14.66
N GLU A 32 7.81 -4.42 14.81
CA GLU A 32 8.96 -3.57 14.47
C GLU A 32 9.87 -4.29 13.47
N VAL A 33 9.94 -3.74 12.26
CA VAL A 33 10.79 -4.23 11.16
C VAL A 33 12.08 -3.41 11.14
N ASN A 34 13.22 -4.11 11.19
CA ASN A 34 14.53 -3.49 11.03
C ASN A 34 14.85 -3.21 9.55
N SER A 35 14.52 -4.19 8.71
CA SER A 35 14.83 -4.15 7.29
C SER A 35 13.82 -4.97 6.49
N ILE A 36 13.43 -4.46 5.34
CA ILE A 36 12.50 -5.08 4.39
C ILE A 36 12.82 -4.66 2.96
N TYR A 37 12.68 -5.59 2.02
CA TYR A 37 12.61 -5.32 0.59
C TYR A 37 11.75 -6.37 -0.12
N PHE A 38 11.33 -6.04 -1.33
CA PHE A 38 10.53 -6.91 -2.18
C PHE A 38 11.28 -7.30 -3.43
N GLU A 39 11.01 -8.50 -3.94
CA GLU A 39 11.46 -8.97 -5.25
C GLU A 39 10.31 -9.58 -6.04
N VAL A 40 10.20 -9.21 -7.30
CA VAL A 40 9.23 -9.80 -8.24
C VAL A 40 9.90 -10.09 -9.57
N GLN A 41 9.57 -11.24 -10.17
CA GLN A 41 10.00 -11.57 -11.51
C GLN A 41 8.99 -11.00 -12.52
N MET A 42 9.44 -10.09 -13.38
CA MET A 42 8.66 -9.52 -14.46
C MET A 42 9.36 -9.84 -15.78
N ASN A 43 8.74 -10.71 -16.60
CA ASN A 43 9.35 -11.27 -17.81
C ASN A 43 10.73 -11.89 -17.46
N ASP A 44 11.79 -11.51 -18.17
CA ASP A 44 13.15 -12.02 -17.95
C ASP A 44 13.97 -11.19 -16.95
N ARG A 45 13.32 -10.29 -16.18
CA ARG A 45 13.99 -9.40 -15.23
C ARG A 45 13.48 -9.63 -13.81
N GLN A 46 14.42 -9.79 -12.89
CA GLN A 46 14.15 -9.69 -11.47
C GLN A 46 14.18 -8.21 -11.09
N ILE A 47 13.09 -7.73 -10.49
CA ILE A 47 12.96 -6.35 -10.01
C ILE A 47 12.97 -6.40 -8.49
N LYS A 48 13.74 -5.51 -7.87
CA LYS A 48 13.99 -5.51 -6.44
C LYS A 48 13.86 -4.10 -5.88
N SER A 49 13.11 -3.93 -4.79
CA SER A 49 13.04 -2.65 -4.09
C SER A 49 14.32 -2.36 -3.30
N LYS A 50 14.58 -1.07 -3.03
CA LYS A 50 15.57 -0.67 -2.04
C LYS A 50 15.21 -1.23 -0.65
N LEU A 51 16.24 -1.59 0.12
CA LEU A 51 16.10 -1.97 1.53
C LEU A 51 15.63 -0.78 2.36
N ASN A 52 14.60 -0.98 3.18
CA ASN A 52 14.07 0.05 4.08
C ASN A 52 13.62 -0.56 5.42
N ALA A 53 13.38 0.26 6.45
CA ALA A 53 12.80 -0.21 7.72
C ALA A 53 11.26 -0.18 7.70
N SER A 54 10.65 0.54 6.75
CA SER A 54 9.20 0.65 6.57
C SER A 54 8.74 -0.12 5.33
N MET A 55 7.69 -0.90 5.50
CA MET A 55 7.00 -1.63 4.44
C MET A 55 6.37 -0.68 3.44
N GLU A 56 5.75 0.40 3.91
CA GLU A 56 5.16 1.44 3.07
C GLU A 56 6.19 1.97 2.06
N TYR A 57 7.36 2.37 2.55
CA TYR A 57 8.44 2.88 1.70
C TYR A 57 9.03 1.78 0.82
N ALA A 58 9.23 0.56 1.33
CA ALA A 58 9.73 -0.55 0.52
C ALA A 58 8.81 -0.89 -0.67
N ILE A 59 7.49 -0.82 -0.50
CA ILE A 59 6.52 -0.99 -1.60
C ILE A 59 6.62 0.17 -2.60
N LYS A 60 6.70 1.42 -2.12
CA LYS A 60 6.90 2.59 -3.00
C LYS A 60 8.22 2.51 -3.79
N TYR A 61 9.29 2.03 -3.16
CA TYR A 61 10.54 1.75 -3.86
C TYR A 61 10.38 0.63 -4.89
N LEU A 62 9.62 -0.43 -4.59
CA LEU A 62 9.33 -1.45 -5.60
C LEU A 62 8.63 -0.84 -6.81
N GLN A 63 7.61 0.00 -6.59
CA GLN A 63 6.90 0.70 -7.67
C GLN A 63 7.84 1.55 -8.53
N LYS A 64 8.83 2.24 -7.94
CA LYS A 64 9.81 3.03 -8.69
C LYS A 64 10.73 2.21 -9.58
N GLU A 65 11.00 0.97 -9.21
CA GLU A 65 11.84 0.04 -9.98
C GLU A 65 11.05 -0.70 -11.07
N LEU A 66 9.71 -0.66 -11.02
CA LEU A 66 8.86 -1.21 -12.07
C LEU A 66 8.90 -0.34 -13.33
N PRO A 67 8.82 -0.94 -14.53
CA PRO A 67 8.62 -0.20 -15.77
C PRO A 67 7.39 0.70 -15.73
N ASN A 68 7.42 1.84 -16.42
CA ASN A 68 6.34 2.85 -16.42
C ASN A 68 4.95 2.36 -16.83
N HIS A 69 4.85 1.24 -17.56
CA HIS A 69 3.57 0.63 -17.96
C HIS A 69 3.03 -0.38 -16.94
N ILE A 70 3.71 -0.52 -15.80
CA ILE A 70 3.38 -1.42 -14.70
C ILE A 70 3.19 -0.62 -13.41
N SER A 71 2.03 -0.80 -12.77
CA SER A 71 1.79 -0.29 -11.42
C SER A 71 1.32 -1.39 -10.48
N ILE A 72 1.65 -1.25 -9.20
CA ILE A 72 1.14 -2.10 -8.13
C ILE A 72 -0.32 -1.72 -7.89
N ALA A 73 -1.22 -2.70 -7.95
CA ALA A 73 -2.64 -2.53 -7.72
C ALA A 73 -2.99 -3.07 -6.32
N CYS A 74 -3.00 -2.21 -5.31
CA CYS A 74 -3.25 -2.60 -3.92
C CYS A 74 -3.94 -1.48 -3.12
N CYS A 75 -4.24 -1.74 -1.84
CA CYS A 75 -4.87 -0.77 -0.98
C CYS A 75 -4.02 0.49 -0.80
N GLN A 76 -2.69 0.36 -0.71
CA GLN A 76 -1.77 1.50 -0.63
C GLN A 76 -1.76 2.35 -1.91
N SER A 77 -2.01 1.79 -3.09
CA SER A 77 -2.12 2.56 -4.34
C SER A 77 -3.56 2.94 -4.72
N CYS A 78 -4.52 2.63 -3.84
CA CYS A 78 -5.94 2.84 -4.11
C CYS A 78 -6.43 4.18 -3.57
N LEU A 79 -7.28 4.88 -4.32
CA LEU A 79 -7.90 6.14 -3.88
C LEU A 79 -8.79 5.96 -2.64
N HIS A 80 -9.26 4.74 -2.40
CA HIS A 80 -10.07 4.40 -1.24
C HIS A 80 -9.24 4.09 0.02
N GLY A 81 -7.94 3.83 -0.13
CA GLY A 81 -7.03 3.52 0.97
C GLY A 81 -6.57 4.78 1.68
N ASN A 82 -6.78 4.85 2.99
CA ASN A 82 -6.32 5.94 3.84
C ASN A 82 -5.56 5.42 5.05
N PHE A 83 -4.42 6.03 5.35
CA PHE A 83 -3.72 5.83 6.62
C PHE A 83 -4.50 6.49 7.76
N ASN A 84 -4.36 5.92 8.96
CA ASN A 84 -4.92 6.51 10.17
C ASN A 84 -4.12 7.77 10.55
N PRO A 85 -4.72 8.97 10.61
CA PRO A 85 -4.01 10.20 10.97
C PRO A 85 -3.41 10.20 12.38
N PHE A 86 -3.84 9.26 13.24
CA PHE A 86 -3.42 9.16 14.64
C PHE A 86 -2.61 7.90 14.94
N GLY A 87 -2.38 7.03 13.95
CA GLY A 87 -1.74 5.74 14.13
C GLY A 87 -0.47 5.60 13.30
N ASP A 88 0.39 4.69 13.74
CA ASP A 88 1.69 4.36 13.14
C ASP A 88 1.87 2.84 12.99
N VAL A 89 0.76 2.09 12.96
CA VAL A 89 0.79 0.63 12.82
C VAL A 89 1.35 0.25 11.46
N GLU A 90 2.46 -0.49 11.47
CA GLU A 90 3.12 -0.96 10.26
C GLU A 90 2.18 -1.85 9.42
N ASN A 91 2.25 -1.70 8.09
CA ASN A 91 1.45 -2.47 7.14
C ASN A 91 -0.08 -2.32 7.32
N GLU A 92 -0.56 -1.19 7.85
CA GLU A 92 -1.98 -0.91 8.05
C GLU A 92 -2.50 0.19 7.14
N ILE A 93 -3.67 -0.04 6.55
CA ILE A 93 -4.44 0.98 5.82
C ILE A 93 -5.93 0.68 5.93
N PHE A 94 -6.78 1.69 5.77
CA PHE A 94 -8.22 1.55 5.91
C PHE A 94 -8.94 1.85 4.61
N CYS A 95 -9.92 1.00 4.27
CA CYS A 95 -10.75 1.18 3.08
C CYS A 95 -11.97 2.07 3.38
N LEU A 96 -12.00 3.25 2.79
CA LEU A 96 -13.07 4.25 2.92
C LEU A 96 -13.96 4.36 1.66
N LYS A 97 -14.02 3.31 0.83
CA LYS A 97 -14.70 3.34 -0.48
C LYS A 97 -16.18 3.78 -0.45
N ASP A 98 -16.89 3.46 0.63
CA ASP A 98 -18.33 3.78 0.79
C ASP A 98 -18.54 5.06 1.62
N LYS A 99 -17.46 5.80 1.92
CA LYS A 99 -17.52 7.03 2.70
C LYS A 99 -17.44 8.22 1.75
N ARG A 100 -18.28 9.21 2.00
CA ARG A 100 -18.23 10.48 1.30
C ARG A 100 -17.24 11.39 2.02
N LEU A 101 -16.15 11.72 1.35
CA LEU A 101 -15.12 12.63 1.85
C LEU A 101 -15.18 13.92 1.02
N ASN A 102 -15.43 15.05 1.67
CA ASN A 102 -15.48 16.38 1.06
C ASN A 102 -14.23 17.20 1.40
N ASN A 103 -13.48 16.80 2.43
CA ASN A 103 -12.24 17.42 2.88
C ASN A 103 -11.42 16.42 3.72
N ARG A 104 -10.18 16.78 4.10
CA ARG A 104 -9.32 15.92 4.95
C ARG A 104 -9.84 15.78 6.38
N ALA A 105 -10.56 16.78 6.92
CA ALA A 105 -11.15 16.70 8.25
C ALA A 105 -12.23 15.61 8.34
N ASP A 106 -12.94 15.31 7.24
CA ASP A 106 -13.86 14.18 7.18
C ASP A 106 -13.11 12.85 7.42
N VAL A 107 -11.88 12.68 6.91
CA VAL A 107 -11.04 11.49 7.19
C VAL A 107 -10.69 11.44 8.67
N VAL A 108 -10.24 12.56 9.24
CA VAL A 108 -9.91 12.68 10.67
C VAL A 108 -11.11 12.34 11.56
N GLU A 109 -12.30 12.83 11.21
CA GLU A 109 -13.54 12.54 11.93
C GLU A 109 -13.83 11.04 11.93
N TRP A 110 -13.71 10.36 10.78
CA TRP A 110 -13.91 8.91 10.70
C TRP A 110 -13.01 8.14 11.67
N PHE A 111 -11.74 8.52 11.81
CA PHE A 111 -10.82 7.87 12.76
C PHE A 111 -11.01 8.33 14.21
N SER A 112 -11.65 9.47 14.44
CA SER A 112 -11.92 10.01 15.79
C SER A 112 -13.18 9.41 16.40
N THR A 113 -14.15 9.00 15.56
CA THR A 113 -15.33 8.27 16.04
C THR A 113 -14.90 6.88 16.49
N SER A 114 -15.27 6.47 17.71
CA SER A 114 -15.08 5.08 18.19
C SER A 114 -16.01 4.08 17.47
N ASP A 115 -16.18 4.25 16.17
CA ASP A 115 -17.00 3.41 15.32
C ASP A 115 -16.30 2.06 15.11
N LEU A 116 -16.92 1.00 15.65
CA LEU A 116 -16.47 -0.38 15.50
C LEU A 116 -16.35 -0.81 14.02
N SER A 117 -16.99 -0.10 13.09
CA SER A 117 -16.88 -0.38 11.67
C SER A 117 -15.46 -0.18 11.10
N LEU A 118 -14.60 0.62 11.76
CA LEU A 118 -13.21 0.83 11.36
C LEU A 118 -12.41 -0.47 11.34
N GLU A 119 -12.61 -1.34 12.33
CA GLU A 119 -11.88 -2.62 12.40
C GLU A 119 -12.17 -3.50 11.18
N THR A 120 -13.42 -3.51 10.73
CA THR A 120 -13.81 -4.27 9.52
C THR A 120 -13.26 -3.67 8.22
N ARG A 121 -12.78 -2.41 8.26
CA ARG A 121 -12.20 -1.67 7.14
C ARG A 121 -10.68 -1.72 7.10
N ARG A 122 -10.05 -2.21 8.17
CA ARG A 122 -8.61 -2.44 8.27
C ARG A 122 -8.14 -3.42 7.19
N ARG A 123 -7.07 -3.08 6.48
CA ARG A 123 -6.45 -3.85 5.40
C ARG A 123 -4.94 -3.81 5.54
N LYS A 124 -4.27 -4.73 4.86
CA LYS A 124 -2.83 -4.66 4.62
C LYS A 124 -2.54 -3.80 3.39
N LEU A 125 -1.34 -3.25 3.30
CA LEU A 125 -0.94 -2.34 2.20
C LEU A 125 -1.08 -3.00 0.83
N LEU A 126 -0.67 -4.27 0.72
CA LEU A 126 -0.70 -5.05 -0.52
C LEU A 126 -2.03 -5.79 -0.78
N ASP A 127 -3.06 -5.61 0.06
CA ASP A 127 -4.39 -6.20 -0.20
C ASP A 127 -5.02 -5.60 -1.47
N PHE A 128 -5.84 -6.39 -2.17
CA PHE A 128 -6.53 -5.97 -3.40
C PHE A 128 -8.02 -6.35 -3.37
N CYS A 129 -8.87 -5.59 -4.07
CA CYS A 129 -10.28 -5.92 -4.25
C CYS A 129 -10.82 -5.41 -5.60
N SER A 130 -12.01 -5.88 -5.99
CA SER A 130 -12.65 -5.52 -7.26
C SER A 130 -12.99 -4.03 -7.40
N ASP A 131 -13.09 -3.30 -6.28
CA ASP A 131 -13.37 -1.86 -6.28
C ASP A 131 -12.11 -1.02 -6.36
N PHE A 132 -10.94 -1.63 -6.62
CA PHE A 132 -9.68 -0.93 -6.77
C PHE A 132 -9.79 0.18 -7.83
N LYS A 133 -9.33 1.37 -7.44
CA LYS A 133 -9.14 2.50 -8.34
C LYS A 133 -7.84 3.18 -7.95
N HIS A 134 -6.94 3.30 -8.93
CA HIS A 134 -5.63 3.92 -8.68
C HIS A 134 -5.83 5.35 -8.16
N ILE A 135 -5.11 5.70 -7.10
CA ILE A 135 -5.07 7.06 -6.58
C ILE A 135 -4.40 7.98 -7.60
N SER A 136 -4.81 9.24 -7.67
CA SER A 136 -4.18 10.22 -8.56
C SER A 136 -3.59 11.37 -7.74
N GLN A 137 -2.61 12.08 -8.30
CA GLN A 137 -2.05 13.30 -7.70
C GLN A 137 -3.11 14.37 -7.34
N ASN A 138 -4.28 14.34 -7.99
CA ASN A 138 -5.36 15.28 -7.75
C ASN A 138 -6.29 14.87 -6.59
N GLU A 139 -6.06 13.74 -5.95
CA GLU A 139 -6.86 13.29 -4.80
C GLU A 139 -6.57 14.17 -3.58
N LYS A 140 -7.53 15.04 -3.25
CA LYS A 140 -7.32 16.11 -2.25
C LYS A 140 -7.57 15.64 -0.82
N TYR A 141 -8.36 14.59 -0.65
CA TYR A 141 -8.97 14.23 0.64
C TYR A 141 -8.46 12.88 1.13
N THR A 142 -7.14 12.73 1.12
CA THR A 142 -6.47 11.50 1.54
C THR A 142 -5.26 11.77 2.44
N TYR A 143 -4.96 10.81 3.31
CA TYR A 143 -3.69 10.72 4.05
C TYR A 143 -2.72 9.72 3.40
N ASN A 144 -3.09 9.15 2.27
CA ASN A 144 -2.24 8.28 1.46
C ASN A 144 -1.37 9.11 0.51
N ASP A 145 -0.06 8.89 0.57
CA ASP A 145 0.94 9.68 -0.12
C ASP A 145 1.54 8.95 -1.34
N TRP A 146 0.91 7.88 -1.82
CA TRP A 146 1.39 7.01 -2.90
C TRP A 146 1.95 7.76 -4.11
N ASP A 147 1.18 8.72 -4.63
CA ASP A 147 1.51 9.52 -5.82
C ASP A 147 2.33 10.78 -5.50
N SER A 148 2.73 10.99 -4.24
CA SER A 148 3.56 12.14 -3.87
C SER A 148 4.99 11.97 -4.39
N GLU A 149 5.54 13.04 -4.95
CA GLU A 149 6.90 13.04 -5.54
C GLU A 149 8.01 12.94 -4.47
N ASN A 150 7.66 13.07 -3.18
CA ASN A 150 8.60 13.08 -2.08
C ASN A 150 8.80 11.66 -1.54
N LEU A 151 9.93 11.05 -1.89
CA LEU A 151 10.40 9.75 -1.42
C LEU A 151 11.90 9.82 -1.12
#